data_AF-M5BXZ7-F1
#
_entry.id   AF-M5BXZ7-F1
#
_cell.length_a   1.000
_cell.length_b   1.000
_cell.length_c   1.000
_cell.angle_alpha   90.00
_cell.angle_beta   90.00
_cell.angle_gamma   90.00
#
_symmetry.space_group_name_H-M   'P 1'
#
loop_
_entity.id
_entity.type
_entity.pdbx_description
1 polymer ?
#
loop_
_entity_poly.entity_id
_entity_poly.type
_entity_poly.pdbx_seq_one_letter_code
_entity_poly.pdbx_strand_id
1 'polypeptide(L)'
;MLQKFLAFLGAEGTFWSGIVSKLVRIHGLTEANEALLALGMHVVEFENRESLARHGQVDVAPAASEDSPTHPPPSHEHRSNKLLVVFRALIYLGDIARYREQYGMHPNKANPEPNTKRSRGGRRGKGGGNEKLNEKPFSKAEAFYVQARLLLPDYGNPFNQLAIVYSYQRDFFGAALNYYRALCVRKPFPTAQDNLVRTLAKCLEADREMWKERREQELSGDDLGKGKDKEDSAEKPCTDNDASKDLESRFKHDVVLMHALWAGKCRPAKLARHTQNVLASFASLVTRRLLPAATIVQVFVITLGALWRVRMFRLEDDHKPERRRTRPKAADREDGREDEVPLETRIVAHLLALYTVLLEIGMREIQEGINEAGEVGGDEQQRSEKLAQRITGTFRRTLPALRIANKAECIIVAYPPKRGAPEPRLVLACLVAVR
;
A
#
# COMPACT_ATOMS: atom_id res chain seq x y z
N MET A 1 8.50 -21.89 -26.16
CA MET A 1 7.44 -20.85 -26.05
C MET A 1 7.80 -19.75 -25.07
N LEU A 2 8.25 -20.05 -23.84
CA LEU A 2 8.61 -19.04 -22.81
C LEU A 2 9.62 -17.97 -23.29
N GLN A 3 10.71 -18.35 -23.96
CA GLN A 3 11.69 -17.38 -24.46
C GLN A 3 11.10 -16.42 -25.51
N LYS A 4 10.22 -16.91 -26.39
CA LYS A 4 9.52 -16.06 -27.37
C LYS A 4 8.60 -15.06 -26.66
N PHE A 5 7.93 -15.49 -25.59
CA PHE A 5 7.10 -14.62 -24.77
C PHE A 5 7.91 -13.55 -24.04
N LEU A 6 9.06 -13.90 -23.44
CA LEU A 6 9.95 -12.93 -22.79
C LEU A 6 10.56 -11.93 -23.78
N ALA A 7 10.88 -12.37 -25.01
CA ALA A 7 11.32 -11.49 -26.09
C ALA A 7 10.21 -10.52 -26.51
N PHE A 8 8.97 -11.01 -26.66
CA PHE A 8 7.78 -10.20 -26.92
C PHE A 8 7.59 -9.12 -25.84
N LEU A 9 7.67 -9.48 -24.55
CA LEU A 9 7.58 -8.51 -23.45
C LEU A 9 8.70 -7.45 -23.50
N GLY A 10 9.91 -7.82 -23.94
CA GLY A 10 11.00 -6.87 -24.14
C GLY A 10 10.74 -5.87 -25.27
N ALA A 11 10.20 -6.35 -26.39
CA ALA A 11 9.82 -5.51 -27.53
C ALA A 11 8.68 -4.55 -27.16
N GLU A 12 7.62 -5.06 -26.52
CA GLU A 12 6.51 -4.25 -26.02
C GLU A 12 6.99 -3.19 -25.02
N GLY A 13 7.87 -3.55 -24.08
CA GLY A 13 8.41 -2.58 -23.11
C GLY A 13 9.14 -1.41 -23.78
N THR A 14 9.89 -1.69 -24.84
CA THR A 14 10.60 -0.66 -25.63
C THR A 14 9.62 0.21 -26.41
N PHE A 15 8.61 -0.41 -27.04
CA PHE A 15 7.56 0.27 -27.78
C PHE A 15 6.77 1.25 -26.91
N TRP A 16 6.24 0.79 -25.77
CA TRP A 16 5.47 1.63 -24.85
C TRP A 16 6.31 2.76 -24.25
N SER A 17 7.58 2.50 -23.94
CA SER A 17 8.50 3.55 -23.44
C SER A 17 8.74 4.65 -24.49
N GLY A 18 8.89 4.25 -25.76
CA GLY A 18 9.03 5.18 -26.88
C GLY A 18 7.77 6.03 -27.11
N ILE A 19 6.59 5.41 -27.04
CA ILE A 19 5.30 6.13 -27.13
C ILE A 19 5.16 7.16 -26.03
N VAL A 20 5.44 6.79 -24.77
CA VAL A 20 5.34 7.70 -23.62
C VAL A 20 6.25 8.91 -23.82
N SER A 21 7.52 8.68 -24.13
CA SER A 21 8.51 9.74 -24.33
C SER A 21 8.11 10.68 -25.48
N LYS A 22 7.59 10.11 -26.58
CA LYS A 22 7.10 10.89 -27.73
C LYS A 22 5.85 11.70 -27.39
N LEU A 23 4.88 11.13 -26.67
CA LEU A 23 3.64 11.81 -26.27
C LEU A 23 3.91 12.97 -25.33
N VAL A 24 4.75 12.76 -24.31
CA VAL A 24 5.13 13.80 -23.34
C VAL A 24 5.80 14.97 -24.06
N ARG A 25 6.73 14.68 -24.98
CA ARG A 25 7.44 15.70 -25.77
C ARG A 25 6.53 16.47 -26.73
N ILE A 26 5.76 15.76 -27.57
CA ILE A 26 4.93 16.40 -28.61
C ILE A 26 3.82 17.27 -28.00
N HIS A 27 3.25 16.84 -26.88
CA HIS A 27 2.14 17.55 -26.24
C HIS A 27 2.58 18.43 -25.04
N GLY A 28 3.88 18.54 -24.78
CA GLY A 28 4.44 19.37 -23.71
C GLY A 28 3.87 19.04 -22.33
N LEU A 29 3.75 17.75 -21.98
CA LEU A 29 3.14 17.26 -20.73
C LEU A 29 4.13 17.30 -19.56
N THR A 30 4.46 18.51 -19.10
CA THR A 30 5.44 18.76 -18.03
C THR A 30 5.13 18.03 -16.72
N GLU A 31 3.86 17.76 -16.43
CA GLU A 31 3.39 17.02 -15.26
C GLU A 31 3.91 15.58 -15.22
N ALA A 32 4.27 15.00 -16.37
CA ALA A 32 4.81 13.65 -16.46
C ALA A 32 6.35 13.60 -16.34
N ASN A 33 7.04 14.75 -16.36
CA ASN A 33 8.51 14.78 -16.39
C ASN A 33 9.12 14.15 -15.15
N GLU A 34 8.61 14.46 -13.95
CA GLU A 34 9.09 13.84 -12.70
C GLU A 34 8.94 12.32 -12.73
N ALA A 35 7.82 11.82 -13.27
CA ALA A 35 7.57 10.39 -13.42
C ALA A 35 8.56 9.72 -14.37
N LEU A 36 8.82 10.35 -15.53
CA LEU A 36 9.77 9.83 -16.51
C LEU A 36 11.20 9.82 -15.96
N LEU A 37 11.62 10.90 -15.29
CA LEU A 37 12.93 11.00 -14.63
C LEU A 37 13.09 9.91 -13.56
N ALA A 38 12.09 9.73 -12.69
CA ALA A 38 12.13 8.71 -11.65
C ALA A 38 12.18 7.27 -12.20
N LEU A 39 11.70 7.05 -13.42
CA LEU A 39 11.73 5.75 -14.11
C LEU A 39 12.99 5.55 -14.98
N GLY A 40 13.89 6.54 -15.04
CA GLY A 40 15.03 6.53 -15.96
C GLY A 40 14.60 6.54 -17.43
N MET A 41 13.38 7.02 -17.72
CA MET A 41 12.89 7.19 -19.08
C MET A 41 13.37 8.55 -19.56
N HIS A 42 14.50 8.58 -20.27
CA HIS A 42 14.98 9.82 -20.86
C HIS A 42 13.96 10.35 -21.87
N VAL A 43 13.43 11.55 -21.63
CA VAL A 43 12.97 12.39 -22.73
C VAL A 43 14.25 12.70 -23.51
N VAL A 44 14.44 12.07 -24.66
CA VAL A 44 15.55 12.45 -25.54
C VAL A 44 15.30 13.90 -25.92
N GLU A 45 15.99 14.82 -25.25
CA GLU A 45 16.28 16.13 -25.79
C GLU A 45 17.13 15.85 -27.03
N PHE A 46 16.48 15.79 -28.20
CA PHE A 46 17.20 16.12 -29.41
C PHE A 46 17.48 17.62 -29.30
N GLU A 47 18.58 17.95 -28.62
CA GLU A 47 19.31 19.15 -28.94
C GLU A 47 19.51 19.14 -30.46
N ASN A 48 19.19 20.28 -31.06
CA ASN A 48 19.52 20.64 -32.43
C ASN A 48 18.63 20.10 -33.57
N ARG A 49 17.49 20.77 -33.75
CA ARG A 49 16.96 21.00 -35.10
C ARG A 49 17.87 21.93 -35.94
N GLU A 50 18.83 22.62 -35.32
CA GLU A 50 19.76 23.56 -36.00
C GLU A 50 21.11 22.94 -36.44
N SER A 51 21.50 21.78 -35.91
CA SER A 51 22.83 21.17 -36.19
C SER A 51 22.80 20.10 -37.29
N LEU A 52 21.61 19.64 -37.70
CA LEU A 52 21.42 18.83 -38.90
C LEU A 52 21.33 19.66 -40.18
N ALA A 53 21.27 21.00 -40.08
CA ALA A 53 21.26 21.92 -41.22
C ALA A 53 22.66 22.29 -41.72
N ARG A 54 23.74 21.83 -41.07
CA ARG A 54 25.11 22.27 -41.40
C ARG A 54 25.97 21.28 -42.16
N HIS A 55 25.51 20.05 -42.46
CA HIS A 55 26.25 19.10 -43.31
C HIS A 55 25.31 18.43 -44.30
N GLY A 56 25.18 19.02 -45.49
CA GLY A 56 24.38 18.49 -46.57
C GLY A 56 24.10 19.55 -47.62
N GLN A 57 25.13 19.89 -48.39
CA GLN A 57 24.99 20.67 -49.62
C GLN A 57 24.26 19.79 -50.64
N VAL A 58 22.96 20.02 -50.84
CA VAL A 58 22.21 19.52 -51.99
C VAL A 58 21.27 20.64 -52.44
N ASP A 59 21.52 21.13 -53.64
CA ASP A 59 20.69 22.09 -54.36
C ASP A 59 19.27 21.54 -54.52
N VAL A 60 18.30 22.20 -53.90
CA VAL A 60 16.87 22.04 -54.21
C VAL A 60 16.22 23.43 -54.20
N ALA A 61 15.50 23.71 -55.29
CA ALA A 61 14.82 24.97 -55.61
C ALA A 61 13.80 25.41 -54.53
N PRO A 62 13.42 26.71 -54.48
CA PRO A 62 12.60 27.24 -53.40
C PRO A 62 11.13 26.83 -53.62
N ALA A 63 10.70 25.78 -52.92
CA ALA A 63 9.29 25.50 -52.71
C ALA A 63 8.80 26.27 -51.48
N ALA A 64 7.61 26.86 -51.63
CA ALA A 64 7.00 27.80 -50.72
C ALA A 64 6.96 27.35 -49.26
N SER A 65 7.06 28.34 -48.37
CA SER A 65 6.76 28.25 -46.94
C SER A 65 5.38 27.64 -46.71
N GLU A 66 5.32 26.37 -46.37
CA GLU A 66 4.14 25.77 -45.77
C GLU A 66 4.08 26.13 -44.29
N ASP A 67 2.99 26.82 -43.96
CA ASP A 67 2.52 27.23 -42.65
C ASP A 67 2.95 26.28 -41.52
N SER A 68 3.63 26.83 -40.52
CA SER A 68 3.54 26.28 -39.17
C SER A 68 2.06 26.35 -38.77
N PRO A 69 1.39 25.24 -38.45
CA PRO A 69 0.04 25.33 -37.96
C PRO A 69 0.12 25.98 -36.57
N THR A 70 -0.21 27.27 -36.51
CA THR A 70 -0.65 27.96 -35.30
C THR A 70 -1.92 27.29 -34.80
N HIS A 71 -1.75 26.11 -34.20
CA HIS A 71 -2.81 25.52 -33.40
C HIS A 71 -2.94 26.36 -32.13
N PRO A 72 -4.15 26.80 -31.75
CA PRO A 72 -4.38 27.39 -30.44
C PRO A 72 -3.87 26.41 -29.36
N PRO A 73 -3.41 26.90 -28.20
CA PRO A 73 -2.94 26.04 -27.13
C PRO A 73 -3.99 24.95 -26.88
N PRO A 74 -3.58 23.67 -26.82
CA PRO A 74 -4.51 22.56 -26.74
C PRO A 74 -5.44 22.78 -25.55
N SER A 75 -6.75 22.61 -25.76
CA SER A 75 -7.72 22.79 -24.70
C SER A 75 -7.33 21.96 -23.48
N HIS A 76 -7.65 22.46 -22.28
CA HIS A 76 -7.36 21.76 -21.03
C HIS A 76 -7.85 20.30 -21.02
N GLU A 77 -8.97 20.04 -21.70
CA GLU A 77 -9.52 18.70 -21.91
C GLU A 77 -8.64 17.83 -22.82
N HIS A 78 -8.11 18.38 -23.92
CA HIS A 78 -7.18 17.66 -24.79
C HIS A 78 -5.91 17.28 -24.03
N ARG A 79 -5.34 18.20 -23.24
CA ARG A 79 -4.16 17.93 -22.39
C ARG A 79 -4.44 16.84 -21.35
N SER A 80 -5.59 16.90 -20.68
CA SER A 80 -6.04 15.90 -19.71
C SER A 80 -6.17 14.51 -20.33
N ASN A 81 -6.72 14.42 -21.55
CA ASN A 81 -6.85 13.16 -22.28
C ASN A 81 -5.49 12.57 -22.66
N LYS A 82 -4.52 13.39 -23.07
CA LYS A 82 -3.16 12.92 -23.38
C LYS A 82 -2.44 12.44 -22.13
N LEU A 83 -2.60 13.14 -21.00
CA LEU A 83 -2.06 12.71 -19.71
C LEU A 83 -2.64 11.36 -19.28
N LEU A 84 -3.93 11.11 -19.54
CA LEU A 84 -4.57 9.83 -19.29
C LEU A 84 -3.97 8.68 -20.13
N VAL A 85 -3.52 8.96 -21.36
CA VAL A 85 -2.81 7.97 -22.18
C VAL A 85 -1.45 7.64 -21.57
N VAL A 86 -0.68 8.65 -21.15
CA VAL A 86 0.61 8.44 -20.46
C VAL A 86 0.41 7.60 -19.20
N PHE A 87 -0.57 7.95 -18.37
CA PHE A 87 -0.96 7.21 -17.19
C PHE A 87 -1.25 5.72 -17.48
N ARG A 88 -2.06 5.42 -18.51
CA ARG A 88 -2.37 4.04 -18.89
C ARG A 88 -1.12 3.28 -19.38
N ALA A 89 -0.28 3.95 -20.17
CA ALA A 89 0.97 3.36 -20.65
C ALA A 89 1.94 3.03 -19.50
N LEU A 90 2.02 3.86 -18.45
CA LEU A 90 2.79 3.56 -17.25
C LEU A 90 2.27 2.29 -16.54
N ILE A 91 0.95 2.10 -16.47
CA ILE A 91 0.36 0.86 -15.93
C ILE A 91 0.76 -0.35 -16.78
N TYR A 92 0.69 -0.24 -18.11
CA TYR A 92 1.08 -1.33 -19.01
C TYR A 92 2.57 -1.67 -18.90
N LEU A 93 3.44 -0.66 -18.78
CA LEU A 93 4.87 -0.86 -18.52
C LEU A 93 5.11 -1.58 -17.18
N GLY A 94 4.33 -1.24 -16.15
CA GLY A 94 4.31 -1.97 -14.88
C GLY A 94 3.87 -3.42 -15.04
N ASP A 95 2.80 -3.68 -15.81
CA ASP A 95 2.30 -5.03 -16.09
C ASP A 95 3.34 -5.87 -16.86
N ILE A 96 4.00 -5.28 -17.87
CA ILE A 96 5.09 -5.93 -18.63
C ILE A 96 6.25 -6.28 -17.69
N ALA A 97 6.66 -5.36 -16.82
CA ALA A 97 7.72 -5.60 -15.84
C ALA A 97 7.34 -6.74 -14.88
N ARG A 98 6.09 -6.74 -14.40
CA ARG A 98 5.56 -7.79 -13.52
C ARG A 98 5.54 -9.15 -14.21
N TYR A 99 5.00 -9.25 -15.43
CA TYR A 99 4.97 -10.51 -16.18
C TYR A 99 6.38 -11.01 -16.48
N ARG A 100 7.29 -10.12 -16.88
CA ARG A 100 8.68 -10.50 -17.14
C ARG A 100 9.33 -11.14 -15.92
N GLU A 101 9.04 -10.66 -14.72
CA GLU A 101 9.55 -11.24 -13.48
C GLU A 101 8.88 -12.57 -13.15
N GLN A 102 7.54 -12.64 -13.19
CA GLN A 102 6.78 -13.87 -12.92
C GLN A 102 7.24 -15.05 -13.79
N TYR A 103 7.44 -14.79 -15.08
CA TYR A 103 7.78 -15.81 -16.06
C TYR A 103 9.30 -15.94 -16.26
N GLY A 104 10.08 -14.92 -15.90
CA GLY A 104 11.55 -14.98 -15.89
C GLY A 104 12.12 -15.76 -14.71
N MET A 105 11.34 -15.98 -13.65
CA MET A 105 11.75 -16.65 -12.40
C MET A 105 11.27 -18.11 -12.23
N HIS A 106 10.95 -18.86 -13.29
CA HIS A 106 10.51 -20.26 -13.16
C HIS A 106 11.41 -21.15 -12.25
N PRO A 107 10.84 -22.15 -11.55
CA PRO A 107 10.92 -22.37 -10.10
C PRO A 107 12.12 -23.21 -9.61
N ASN A 108 13.08 -23.53 -10.48
CA ASN A 108 14.17 -24.47 -10.15
C ASN A 108 15.29 -23.87 -9.27
N LYS A 109 15.06 -22.69 -8.69
CA LYS A 109 15.97 -22.04 -7.72
C LYS A 109 15.29 -21.66 -6.40
N ALA A 110 14.03 -22.03 -6.21
CA ALA A 110 13.30 -21.79 -4.96
C ALA A 110 13.49 -22.91 -3.92
N ASN A 111 14.22 -23.99 -4.26
CA ASN A 111 14.55 -25.06 -3.32
C ASN A 111 16.05 -25.01 -3.01
N PRO A 112 16.50 -24.49 -1.86
CA PRO A 112 17.81 -24.84 -1.34
C PRO A 112 17.69 -26.23 -0.75
N GLU A 113 17.87 -27.29 -1.55
CA GLU A 113 18.06 -28.62 -0.97
C GLU A 113 19.31 -28.57 -0.07
N PRO A 114 19.19 -29.00 1.21
CA PRO A 114 20.36 -29.14 2.06
C PRO A 114 21.11 -30.40 1.61
N ASN A 115 22.44 -30.32 1.56
CA ASN A 115 23.36 -31.40 1.19
C ASN A 115 23.44 -31.78 -0.30
N THR A 116 24.28 -31.06 -1.05
CA THR A 116 25.27 -31.74 -1.88
C THR A 116 26.65 -31.13 -1.67
N LYS A 117 27.64 -32.02 -1.47
CA LYS A 117 28.99 -31.74 -1.02
C LYS A 117 29.72 -30.77 -1.95
N ARG A 118 30.32 -29.73 -1.37
CA ARG A 118 31.27 -28.82 -2.04
C ARG A 118 32.47 -29.61 -2.57
N SER A 119 32.51 -29.88 -3.87
CA SER A 119 33.72 -30.34 -4.54
C SER A 119 34.60 -29.12 -4.83
N ARG A 120 35.78 -29.09 -4.20
CA ARG A 120 36.86 -28.14 -4.48
C ARG A 120 37.52 -28.49 -5.80
N GLY A 121 37.56 -27.55 -6.75
CA GLY A 121 38.50 -27.62 -7.86
C GLY A 121 38.20 -26.64 -9.00
N GLY A 122 39.21 -25.88 -9.42
CA GLY A 122 39.25 -25.31 -10.77
C GLY A 122 39.22 -23.78 -10.89
N ARG A 123 40.41 -23.21 -11.07
CA ARG A 123 40.73 -21.79 -11.29
C ARG A 123 40.65 -21.45 -12.79
N ARG A 124 39.89 -20.40 -13.17
CA ARG A 124 40.13 -19.38 -14.24
C ARG A 124 38.84 -18.98 -14.96
N GLY A 125 38.58 -17.67 -15.02
CA GLY A 125 37.53 -17.08 -15.84
C GLY A 125 37.17 -15.67 -15.39
N LYS A 126 38.07 -14.71 -15.65
CA LYS A 126 37.84 -13.27 -15.47
C LYS A 126 36.83 -12.81 -16.52
N GLY A 127 35.59 -12.59 -16.10
CA GLY A 127 34.53 -11.95 -16.88
C GLY A 127 33.65 -11.17 -15.92
N GLY A 128 33.63 -9.86 -16.05
CA GLY A 128 32.89 -8.94 -15.17
C GLY A 128 31.40 -9.23 -15.20
N GLY A 129 30.93 -10.03 -14.24
CA GLY A 129 29.53 -10.11 -13.89
C GLY A 129 29.22 -8.90 -13.04
N ASN A 130 28.53 -7.92 -13.63
CA ASN A 130 27.87 -6.84 -12.91
C ASN A 130 27.15 -7.45 -11.70
N GLU A 131 27.56 -7.06 -10.49
CA GLU A 131 26.93 -7.49 -9.25
C GLU A 131 25.44 -7.13 -9.36
N LYS A 132 24.58 -8.13 -9.62
CA LYS A 132 23.17 -8.02 -9.30
C LYS A 132 23.07 -8.00 -7.78
N LEU A 133 23.38 -6.85 -7.19
CA LEU A 133 22.92 -6.49 -5.86
C LEU A 133 21.42 -6.82 -5.83
N ASN A 134 20.99 -7.62 -4.86
CA ASN A 134 19.63 -8.13 -4.70
C ASN A 134 18.55 -7.06 -4.99
N GLU A 135 18.11 -6.93 -6.24
CA GLU A 135 16.99 -6.08 -6.59
C GLU A 135 15.75 -6.68 -5.93
N LYS A 136 15.04 -5.88 -5.12
CA LYS A 136 13.80 -6.31 -4.46
C LYS A 136 12.84 -6.88 -5.53
N PRO A 137 12.22 -8.06 -5.30
CA PRO A 137 11.26 -8.61 -6.23
C PRO A 137 10.15 -7.61 -6.57
N PHE A 138 9.80 -7.52 -7.84
CA PHE A 138 8.79 -6.64 -8.41
C PHE A 138 9.07 -5.14 -8.30
N SER A 139 10.28 -4.74 -7.88
CA SER A 139 10.67 -3.33 -7.70
C SER A 139 10.43 -2.47 -8.94
N LYS A 140 10.73 -2.99 -10.14
CA LYS A 140 10.48 -2.28 -11.40
C LYS A 140 8.99 -2.07 -11.67
N ALA A 141 8.16 -3.08 -11.42
CA ALA A 141 6.72 -2.96 -11.58
C ALA A 141 6.13 -1.98 -10.55
N GLU A 142 6.58 -2.07 -9.29
CA GLU A 142 6.22 -1.16 -8.21
C GLU A 142 6.53 0.30 -8.59
N ALA A 143 7.72 0.57 -9.13
CA ALA A 143 8.11 1.92 -9.58
C ALA A 143 7.13 2.49 -10.63
N PHE A 144 6.77 1.73 -11.65
CA PHE A 144 5.81 2.17 -12.67
C PHE A 144 4.43 2.47 -12.08
N TYR A 145 3.89 1.59 -11.23
CA TYR A 145 2.58 1.82 -10.64
C TYR A 145 2.59 2.99 -9.64
N VAL A 146 3.69 3.17 -8.88
CA VAL A 146 3.87 4.34 -8.01
C VAL A 146 3.85 5.64 -8.83
N GLN A 147 4.57 5.69 -9.96
CA GLN A 147 4.55 6.88 -10.81
C GLN A 147 3.20 7.12 -11.48
N ALA A 148 2.51 6.06 -11.93
CA ALA A 148 1.14 6.19 -12.45
C ALA A 148 0.19 6.76 -11.38
N ARG A 149 0.29 6.26 -10.14
CA ARG A 149 -0.47 6.75 -8.99
C ARG A 149 -0.19 8.23 -8.70
N LEU A 150 1.08 8.65 -8.74
CA LEU A 150 1.46 10.04 -8.48
C LEU A 150 0.96 10.98 -9.59
N LEU A 151 0.96 10.50 -10.84
CA LEU A 151 0.53 11.26 -12.01
C LEU A 151 -0.98 11.54 -11.98
N LEU A 152 -1.81 10.52 -11.75
CA LEU A 152 -3.26 10.66 -11.65
C LEU A 152 -3.80 9.94 -10.40
N PRO A 153 -3.79 10.60 -9.22
CA PRO A 153 -4.11 9.97 -7.94
C PRO A 153 -5.60 9.64 -7.75
N ASP A 154 -6.46 10.18 -8.61
CA ASP A 154 -7.91 9.95 -8.57
C ASP A 154 -8.34 8.56 -9.07
N TYR A 155 -7.43 7.80 -9.70
CA TYR A 155 -7.73 6.53 -10.33
C TYR A 155 -7.32 5.33 -9.48
N GLY A 156 -8.21 4.35 -9.34
CA GLY A 156 -8.02 3.20 -8.45
C GLY A 156 -7.10 2.12 -9.01
N ASN A 157 -6.89 2.09 -10.33
CA ASN A 157 -6.18 1.01 -11.01
C ASN A 157 -4.71 0.84 -10.53
N PRO A 158 -3.86 1.88 -10.44
CA PRO A 158 -2.50 1.73 -9.94
C PRO A 158 -2.43 1.15 -8.52
N PHE A 159 -3.37 1.53 -7.65
CA PHE A 159 -3.47 0.96 -6.30
C PHE A 159 -3.81 -0.53 -6.36
N ASN A 160 -4.76 -0.96 -7.19
CA ASN A 160 -5.05 -2.39 -7.39
C ASN A 160 -3.80 -3.15 -7.88
N GLN A 161 -3.03 -2.60 -8.82
CA GLN A 161 -1.83 -3.27 -9.31
C GLN A 161 -0.72 -3.35 -8.25
N LEU A 162 -0.52 -2.31 -7.44
CA LEU A 162 0.37 -2.34 -6.28
C LEU A 162 -0.06 -3.42 -5.28
N ALA A 163 -1.36 -3.53 -5.00
CA ALA A 163 -1.88 -4.55 -4.10
C ALA A 163 -1.59 -5.97 -4.60
N ILE A 164 -1.68 -6.21 -5.92
CA ILE A 164 -1.30 -7.48 -6.55
C ILE A 164 0.19 -7.77 -6.34
N VAL A 165 1.06 -6.78 -6.52
CA VAL A 165 2.51 -6.91 -6.27
C VAL A 165 2.79 -7.29 -4.81
N TYR A 166 2.20 -6.57 -3.84
CA TYR A 166 2.33 -6.92 -2.42
C TYR A 166 1.78 -8.32 -2.10
N SER A 167 0.72 -8.76 -2.79
CA SER A 167 0.18 -10.11 -2.63
C SER A 167 1.19 -11.20 -3.04
N TYR A 168 1.99 -10.98 -4.10
CA TYR A 168 3.05 -11.92 -4.49
C TYR A 168 4.19 -11.97 -3.46
N GLN A 169 4.44 -10.87 -2.77
CA GLN A 169 5.44 -10.76 -1.70
C GLN A 169 4.92 -11.28 -0.35
N ARG A 170 3.69 -11.83 -0.30
CA ARG A 170 2.97 -12.22 0.93
C ARG A 170 2.82 -11.08 1.95
N ASP A 171 2.88 -9.83 1.49
CA ASP A 171 2.59 -8.65 2.31
C ASP A 171 1.09 -8.38 2.29
N PHE A 172 0.36 -9.06 3.19
CA PHE A 172 -1.09 -8.89 3.33
C PHE A 172 -1.48 -7.48 3.76
N PHE A 173 -0.63 -6.78 4.52
CA PHE A 173 -0.88 -5.42 5.00
C PHE A 173 -0.78 -4.41 3.87
N GLY A 174 0.30 -4.46 3.09
CA GLY A 174 0.48 -3.65 1.89
C GLY A 174 -0.60 -3.93 0.84
N ALA A 175 -1.00 -5.20 0.67
CA ALA A 175 -2.08 -5.58 -0.23
C ALA A 175 -3.43 -5.00 0.21
N ALA A 176 -3.85 -5.22 1.47
CA ALA A 176 -5.10 -4.71 2.00
C ALA A 176 -5.18 -3.18 1.93
N LEU A 177 -4.10 -2.47 2.33
CA LEU A 177 -3.99 -1.02 2.24
C LEU A 177 -4.28 -0.51 0.82
N ASN A 178 -3.64 -1.12 -0.18
CA ASN A 178 -3.77 -0.66 -1.55
C ASN A 178 -5.12 -1.06 -2.18
N TYR A 179 -5.70 -2.21 -1.85
CA TYR A 179 -7.06 -2.52 -2.29
C TYR A 179 -8.10 -1.56 -1.68
N TYR A 180 -7.98 -1.21 -0.39
CA TYR A 180 -8.86 -0.20 0.19
C TYR A 180 -8.70 1.15 -0.51
N ARG A 181 -7.47 1.60 -0.77
CA ARG A 181 -7.22 2.84 -1.54
C ARG A 181 -7.82 2.79 -2.93
N ALA A 182 -7.70 1.67 -3.64
CA ALA A 182 -8.30 1.49 -4.98
C ALA A 182 -9.83 1.67 -4.99
N LEU A 183 -10.51 1.44 -3.86
CA LEU A 183 -11.94 1.64 -3.67
C LEU A 183 -12.30 3.04 -3.16
N CYS A 184 -11.33 3.77 -2.62
CA CYS A 184 -11.53 5.04 -1.91
C CYS A 184 -10.94 6.24 -2.68
N VAL A 185 -11.08 6.23 -4.00
CA VAL A 185 -10.63 7.31 -4.90
C VAL A 185 -11.79 7.78 -5.78
N ARG A 186 -11.63 8.89 -6.53
CA ARG A 186 -12.72 9.46 -7.35
C ARG A 186 -13.18 8.56 -8.48
N LYS A 187 -12.27 7.75 -9.00
CA LYS A 187 -12.55 6.76 -10.03
C LYS A 187 -12.14 5.40 -9.46
N PRO A 188 -12.99 4.78 -8.61
CA PRO A 188 -12.70 3.51 -7.97
C PRO A 188 -12.40 2.41 -8.99
N PHE A 189 -11.69 1.38 -8.54
CA PHE A 189 -11.48 0.16 -9.32
C PHE A 189 -12.26 -1.00 -8.70
N PRO A 190 -13.48 -1.31 -9.16
CA PRO A 190 -14.38 -2.25 -8.48
C PRO A 190 -13.81 -3.66 -8.29
N THR A 191 -12.96 -4.14 -9.20
CA THR A 191 -12.29 -5.44 -9.08
C THR A 191 -11.43 -5.56 -7.81
N ALA A 192 -10.99 -4.44 -7.23
CA ALA A 192 -10.28 -4.42 -5.95
C ALA A 192 -11.13 -4.99 -4.81
N GLN A 193 -12.47 -4.94 -4.89
CA GLN A 193 -13.37 -5.49 -3.87
C GLN A 193 -13.21 -7.00 -3.75
N ASP A 194 -13.30 -7.73 -4.87
CA ASP A 194 -13.15 -9.18 -4.89
C ASP A 194 -11.72 -9.61 -4.52
N ASN A 195 -10.74 -8.84 -4.99
CA ASN A 195 -9.34 -9.10 -4.66
C ASN A 195 -9.05 -8.90 -3.18
N LEU A 196 -9.65 -7.88 -2.54
CA LEU A 196 -9.58 -7.66 -1.11
C LEU A 196 -10.21 -8.82 -0.33
N VAL A 197 -11.41 -9.28 -0.71
CA VAL A 197 -12.06 -10.44 -0.07
C VAL A 197 -11.15 -11.67 -0.13
N ARG A 198 -10.59 -11.96 -1.31
CA ARG A 198 -9.64 -13.08 -1.48
C ARG A 198 -8.38 -12.92 -0.64
N THR A 199 -7.86 -11.70 -0.52
CA THR A 199 -6.65 -11.40 0.27
C THR A 199 -6.90 -11.59 1.76
N LEU A 200 -8.04 -11.12 2.27
CA LEU A 200 -8.44 -11.32 3.66
C LEU A 200 -8.68 -12.79 3.99
N ALA A 201 -9.30 -13.55 3.08
CA ALA A 201 -9.45 -15.00 3.23
C ALA A 201 -8.09 -15.72 3.30
N LYS A 202 -7.14 -15.36 2.43
CA LYS A 202 -5.77 -15.91 2.49
C LYS A 202 -5.05 -15.57 3.79
N CYS A 203 -5.27 -14.38 4.34
CA CYS A 203 -4.72 -13.99 5.65
C CYS A 203 -5.27 -14.88 6.78
N LEU A 204 -6.57 -15.22 6.77
CA LEU A 204 -7.16 -16.15 7.74
C LEU A 204 -6.58 -17.57 7.63
N GLU A 205 -6.37 -18.06 6.42
CA GLU A 205 -5.75 -19.37 6.22
C GLU A 205 -4.28 -19.36 6.66
N ALA A 206 -3.52 -18.31 6.33
CA ALA A 206 -2.15 -18.15 6.80
C ALA A 206 -2.07 -18.11 8.33
N ASP A 207 -2.99 -17.41 9.00
CA ASP A 207 -3.09 -17.37 10.46
C ASP A 207 -3.36 -18.75 11.06
N ARG A 208 -4.27 -19.52 10.43
CA ARG A 208 -4.59 -20.89 10.85
C ARG A 208 -3.38 -21.81 10.75
N GLU A 209 -2.63 -21.74 9.66
CA GLU A 209 -1.43 -22.56 9.48
C GLU A 209 -0.34 -22.19 10.49
N MET A 210 -0.09 -20.89 10.71
CA MET A 210 0.86 -20.44 11.76
C MET A 210 0.46 -20.94 13.16
N TRP A 211 -0.84 -21.00 13.45
CA TRP A 211 -1.34 -21.52 14.73
C TRP A 211 -1.11 -23.02 14.89
N LYS A 212 -1.25 -23.80 13.79
CA LYS A 212 -0.98 -25.24 13.79
C LYS A 212 0.51 -25.51 13.97
N GLU A 213 1.35 -24.84 13.19
CA GLU A 213 2.81 -24.96 13.27
C GLU A 213 3.32 -24.67 14.69
N ARG A 214 2.82 -23.61 15.33
CA ARG A 214 3.19 -23.29 16.73
C ARG A 214 2.79 -24.40 17.70
N ARG A 215 1.58 -24.95 17.56
CA ARG A 215 1.09 -26.03 18.42
C ARG A 215 1.90 -27.31 18.23
N GLU A 216 2.28 -27.63 16.99
CA GLU A 216 3.13 -28.80 16.69
C GLU A 216 4.54 -28.63 17.24
N GLN A 217 5.09 -27.41 17.20
CA GLN A 217 6.37 -27.08 17.84
C GLN A 217 6.32 -27.21 19.37
N GLU A 218 5.23 -26.74 20.00
CA GLU A 218 5.01 -26.90 21.45
C GLU A 218 4.91 -28.39 21.85
N LEU A 219 4.21 -29.21 21.05
CA LEU A 219 4.05 -30.65 21.31
C LEU A 219 5.31 -31.48 21.02
N SER A 220 6.17 -31.04 20.09
CA SER A 220 7.44 -31.71 19.78
C SER A 220 8.61 -31.26 20.66
N GLY A 221 8.48 -30.12 21.35
CA GLY A 221 9.48 -29.60 22.28
C GLY A 221 9.53 -30.28 23.65
N ASP A 222 8.50 -31.03 24.03
CA ASP A 222 8.39 -31.69 25.35
C ASP A 222 9.07 -33.08 25.45
N ASP A 223 9.62 -33.63 24.34
CA ASP A 223 10.23 -34.98 24.31
C ASP A 223 11.78 -35.01 24.40
N LEU A 224 12.43 -33.87 24.69
CA LEU A 224 13.89 -33.80 24.90
C LEU A 224 14.27 -33.25 26.29
N GLY A 225 13.67 -33.83 27.32
CA GLY A 225 14.11 -33.66 28.69
C GLY A 225 15.03 -34.79 29.16
N LYS A 226 16.35 -34.72 28.89
CA LYS A 226 17.48 -35.09 29.80
C LYS A 226 18.81 -35.30 29.08
N GLY A 227 19.76 -34.41 29.36
CA GLY A 227 21.19 -34.72 29.45
C GLY A 227 22.00 -34.69 28.15
N LYS A 228 22.58 -33.53 27.83
CA LYS A 228 24.02 -33.36 27.53
C LYS A 228 24.34 -31.90 27.18
N ASP A 229 25.19 -31.31 28.01
CA ASP A 229 26.19 -30.29 27.71
C ASP A 229 25.77 -29.13 26.80
N LYS A 230 25.30 -28.07 27.46
CA LYS A 230 25.27 -26.70 26.92
C LYS A 230 26.71 -26.20 26.75
N GLU A 231 27.29 -26.35 25.58
CA GLU A 231 28.36 -25.51 25.06
C GLU A 231 28.35 -25.63 23.53
N ASP A 232 28.47 -24.51 22.83
CA ASP A 232 28.61 -24.39 21.35
C ASP A 232 27.38 -24.45 20.43
N SER A 233 26.27 -23.82 20.80
CA SER A 233 25.41 -23.17 19.80
C SER A 233 25.33 -21.68 20.08
N ALA A 234 26.30 -20.94 19.54
CA ALA A 234 26.25 -19.49 19.47
C ALA A 234 24.99 -19.07 18.69
N GLU A 235 23.91 -18.81 19.42
CA GLU A 235 22.80 -18.00 18.94
C GLU A 235 23.39 -16.71 18.40
N LYS A 236 23.19 -16.45 17.10
CA LYS A 236 23.54 -15.17 16.51
C LYS A 236 22.87 -14.08 17.36
N PRO A 237 23.61 -13.04 17.80
CA PRO A 237 22.99 -11.93 18.49
C PRO A 237 21.97 -11.30 17.53
N CYS A 238 20.68 -11.53 17.78
CA CYS A 238 19.62 -10.82 17.09
C CYS A 238 19.83 -9.34 17.40
N THR A 239 20.04 -8.52 16.37
CA THR A 239 20.16 -7.08 16.58
C THR A 239 18.82 -6.53 17.06
N ASP A 240 18.81 -5.51 17.92
CA ASP A 240 17.57 -4.87 18.39
C ASP A 240 16.64 -4.45 17.24
N ASN A 241 17.24 -4.12 16.09
CA ASN A 241 16.52 -3.77 14.86
C ASN A 241 15.74 -4.95 14.24
N ASP A 242 16.25 -6.17 14.32
CA ASP A 242 15.56 -7.35 13.76
C ASP A 242 14.36 -7.73 14.62
N ALA A 243 14.50 -7.65 15.95
CA ALA A 243 13.38 -7.84 16.87
C ALA A 243 12.28 -6.76 16.68
N SER A 244 12.67 -5.48 16.48
CA SER A 244 11.71 -4.42 16.20
C SER A 244 10.96 -4.63 14.87
N LYS A 245 11.64 -5.10 13.83
CA LYS A 245 11.01 -5.42 12.53
C LYS A 245 10.06 -6.61 12.62
N ASP A 246 10.40 -7.61 13.43
CA ASP A 246 9.52 -8.75 13.69
C ASP A 246 8.23 -8.30 14.42
N LEU A 247 8.36 -7.45 15.44
CA LEU A 247 7.20 -6.89 16.15
C LEU A 247 6.30 -6.05 15.23
N GLU A 248 6.88 -5.20 14.37
CA GLU A 248 6.11 -4.44 13.37
C GLU A 248 5.37 -5.38 12.41
N SER A 249 6.04 -6.43 11.93
CA SER A 249 5.46 -7.38 10.98
C SER A 249 4.31 -8.18 11.60
N ARG A 250 4.46 -8.62 12.85
CA ARG A 250 3.39 -9.27 13.62
C ARG A 250 2.20 -8.34 13.83
N PHE A 251 2.45 -7.09 14.23
CA PHE A 251 1.38 -6.10 14.40
C PHE A 251 0.64 -5.83 13.09
N LYS A 252 1.35 -5.70 11.97
CA LYS A 252 0.74 -5.56 10.64
C LYS A 252 -0.14 -6.76 10.29
N HIS A 253 0.31 -7.99 10.57
CA HIS A 253 -0.52 -9.19 10.39
C HIS A 253 -1.77 -9.15 11.26
N ASP A 254 -1.65 -8.82 12.55
CA ASP A 254 -2.79 -8.74 13.48
C ASP A 254 -3.85 -7.72 13.04
N VAL A 255 -3.42 -6.57 12.50
CA VAL A 255 -4.33 -5.57 11.91
C VAL A 255 -5.09 -6.16 10.72
N VAL A 256 -4.42 -6.81 9.77
CA VAL A 256 -5.11 -7.41 8.61
C VAL A 256 -6.02 -8.56 9.03
N LEU A 257 -5.58 -9.37 10.00
CA LEU A 257 -6.39 -10.45 10.56
C LEU A 257 -7.67 -9.91 11.18
N MET A 258 -7.61 -8.81 11.93
CA MET A 258 -8.81 -8.14 12.46
C MET A 258 -9.78 -7.76 11.34
N HIS A 259 -9.27 -7.15 10.27
CA HIS A 259 -10.06 -6.81 9.09
C HIS A 259 -10.66 -8.05 8.39
N ALA A 260 -9.94 -9.17 8.39
CA ALA A 260 -10.44 -10.42 7.84
C ALA A 260 -11.53 -11.05 8.73
N LEU A 261 -11.39 -10.96 10.06
CA LEU A 261 -12.40 -11.40 11.03
C LEU A 261 -13.69 -10.57 10.93
N TRP A 262 -13.61 -9.29 10.57
CA TRP A 262 -14.77 -8.46 10.25
C TRP A 262 -15.53 -8.93 9.00
N ALA A 263 -14.80 -9.44 8.00
CA ALA A 263 -15.37 -9.92 6.75
C ALA A 263 -15.89 -11.37 6.83
N GLY A 264 -15.36 -12.16 7.77
CA GLY A 264 -15.69 -13.56 7.97
C GLY A 264 -16.73 -13.83 9.07
N LYS A 265 -17.12 -15.09 9.21
CA LYS A 265 -17.91 -15.55 10.37
C LYS A 265 -16.94 -15.79 11.54
N CYS A 266 -17.00 -14.93 12.56
CA CYS A 266 -16.18 -15.06 13.76
C CYS A 266 -17.06 -14.94 15.01
N ARG A 267 -16.77 -15.74 16.04
CA ARG A 267 -17.42 -15.60 17.35
C ARG A 267 -17.18 -14.18 17.91
N PRO A 268 -18.20 -13.47 18.42
CA PRO A 268 -18.05 -12.10 18.93
C PRO A 268 -16.95 -11.96 19.99
N ALA A 269 -16.85 -12.90 20.92
CA ALA A 269 -15.81 -12.90 21.96
C ALA A 269 -14.38 -13.01 21.39
N LYS A 270 -14.17 -13.82 20.34
CA LYS A 270 -12.86 -13.95 19.68
C LYS A 270 -12.50 -12.64 18.98
N LEU A 271 -13.46 -12.02 18.29
CA LEU A 271 -13.26 -10.73 17.63
C LEU A 271 -12.97 -9.62 18.64
N ALA A 272 -13.71 -9.54 19.74
CA ALA A 272 -13.51 -8.55 20.79
C ALA A 272 -12.10 -8.64 21.41
N ARG A 273 -11.65 -9.87 21.75
CA ARG A 273 -10.30 -10.11 22.27
C ARG A 273 -9.22 -9.70 21.26
N HIS A 274 -9.40 -10.05 19.98
CA HIS A 274 -8.43 -9.68 18.95
C HIS A 274 -8.35 -8.16 18.76
N THR A 275 -9.49 -7.47 18.73
CA THR A 275 -9.57 -6.00 18.67
C THR A 275 -8.83 -5.35 19.85
N GLN A 276 -9.03 -5.85 21.08
CA GLN A 276 -8.34 -5.36 22.27
C GLN A 276 -6.82 -5.58 22.18
N ASN A 277 -6.39 -6.76 21.72
CA ASN A 277 -4.96 -7.06 21.53
C ASN A 277 -4.30 -6.13 20.51
N VAL A 278 -4.98 -5.85 19.38
CA VAL A 278 -4.49 -4.90 18.37
C VAL A 278 -4.34 -3.51 18.97
N LEU A 279 -5.32 -3.03 19.75
CA LEU A 279 -5.25 -1.71 20.40
C LEU A 279 -4.12 -1.62 21.44
N ALA A 280 -3.96 -2.65 22.26
CA ALA A 280 -2.89 -2.72 23.26
C ALA A 280 -1.50 -2.74 22.61
N SER A 281 -1.33 -3.56 21.57
CA SER A 281 -0.10 -3.61 20.77
C SER A 281 0.19 -2.29 20.08
N PHE A 282 -0.83 -1.64 19.50
CA PHE A 282 -0.69 -0.31 18.90
C PHE A 282 -0.20 0.73 19.91
N ALA A 283 -0.86 0.83 21.08
CA ALA A 283 -0.47 1.75 22.13
C ALA A 283 0.97 1.53 22.60
N SER A 284 1.35 0.27 22.82
CA SER A 284 2.70 -0.13 23.25
C SER A 284 3.77 0.22 22.20
N LEU A 285 3.55 -0.17 20.93
CA LEU A 285 4.54 0.04 19.87
C LEU A 285 4.70 1.52 19.49
N VAL A 286 3.64 2.32 19.57
CA VAL A 286 3.72 3.77 19.37
C VAL A 286 4.50 4.43 20.50
N THR A 287 4.15 4.13 21.76
CA THR A 287 4.82 4.69 22.95
C THR A 287 6.32 4.35 22.93
N ARG A 288 6.67 3.10 22.59
CA ARG A 288 8.06 2.62 22.51
C ARG A 288 8.78 3.05 21.24
N ARG A 289 8.16 3.85 20.37
CA ARG A 289 8.73 4.32 19.09
C ARG A 289 9.12 3.20 18.12
N LEU A 290 8.57 1.99 18.29
CA LEU A 290 8.83 0.82 17.46
C LEU A 290 7.96 0.78 16.19
N LEU A 291 6.86 1.53 16.14
CA LEU A 291 5.96 1.56 14.98
C LEU A 291 6.19 2.80 14.09
N PRO A 292 6.70 2.70 12.85
CA PRO A 292 7.00 3.85 12.00
C PRO A 292 5.80 4.80 11.83
N ALA A 293 6.04 6.11 11.72
CA ALA A 293 4.96 7.10 11.56
C ALA A 293 4.07 6.80 10.33
N ALA A 294 4.68 6.30 9.25
CA ALA A 294 3.96 5.83 8.07
C ALA A 294 3.00 4.68 8.40
N THR A 295 3.44 3.70 9.19
CA THR A 295 2.61 2.55 9.60
C THR A 295 1.45 3.00 10.49
N ILE A 296 1.66 3.96 11.40
CA ILE A 296 0.58 4.56 12.21
C ILE A 296 -0.51 5.13 11.30
N VAL A 297 -0.13 5.93 10.30
CA VAL A 297 -1.08 6.49 9.32
C VAL A 297 -1.78 5.38 8.53
N GLN A 298 -1.05 4.36 8.09
CA GLN A 298 -1.59 3.27 7.30
C GLN A 298 -2.66 2.49 8.05
N VAL A 299 -2.54 2.28 9.36
CA VAL A 299 -3.60 1.66 10.19
C VAL A 299 -4.90 2.45 10.08
N PHE A 300 -4.85 3.78 10.28
CA PHE A 300 -6.03 4.63 10.14
C PHE A 300 -6.63 4.58 8.72
N VAL A 301 -5.79 4.61 7.69
CA VAL A 301 -6.23 4.54 6.28
C VAL A 301 -6.95 3.22 5.99
N ILE A 302 -6.45 2.08 6.49
CA ILE A 302 -7.10 0.78 6.32
C ILE A 302 -8.45 0.77 7.06
N THR A 303 -8.51 1.24 8.32
CA THR A 303 -9.75 1.29 9.10
C THR A 303 -10.80 2.19 8.45
N LEU A 304 -10.41 3.38 7.98
CA LEU A 304 -11.28 4.29 7.24
C LEU A 304 -11.74 3.71 5.91
N GLY A 305 -10.85 3.01 5.19
CA GLY A 305 -11.20 2.29 3.96
C GLY A 305 -12.19 1.17 4.19
N ALA A 306 -12.09 0.46 5.32
CA ALA A 306 -13.07 -0.55 5.73
C ALA A 306 -14.43 0.08 6.03
N LEU A 307 -14.46 1.21 6.75
CA LEU A 307 -15.69 1.96 7.01
C LEU A 307 -16.35 2.41 5.71
N TRP A 308 -15.55 3.01 4.81
CA TRP A 308 -16.01 3.44 3.49
C TRP A 308 -16.62 2.28 2.69
N ARG A 309 -15.91 1.15 2.61
CA ARG A 309 -16.39 -0.05 1.93
C ARG A 309 -17.75 -0.50 2.48
N VAL A 310 -17.89 -0.57 3.80
CA VAL A 310 -19.17 -1.00 4.41
C VAL A 310 -20.31 -0.03 4.06
N ARG A 311 -20.04 1.28 4.04
CA ARG A 311 -21.05 2.29 3.67
C ARG A 311 -21.45 2.21 2.19
N MET A 312 -20.49 2.08 1.28
CA MET A 312 -20.75 2.08 -0.15
C MET A 312 -21.40 0.77 -0.63
N PHE A 313 -20.92 -0.38 -0.17
CA PHE A 313 -21.40 -1.67 -0.66
C PHE A 313 -22.64 -2.21 0.08
N ARG A 314 -23.06 -1.61 1.21
CA ARG A 314 -24.42 -1.83 1.75
C ARG A 314 -25.51 -1.21 0.88
N LEU A 315 -25.21 -0.08 0.23
CA LEU A 315 -26.19 0.61 -0.62
C LEU A 315 -26.54 -0.23 -1.87
N GLU A 316 -25.63 -1.07 -2.36
CA GLU A 316 -25.87 -1.92 -3.53
C GLU A 316 -26.76 -3.14 -3.25
N ASP A 317 -26.70 -3.73 -2.05
CA ASP A 317 -27.55 -4.88 -1.72
C ASP A 317 -29.02 -4.49 -1.44
N ASP A 318 -29.30 -3.24 -1.08
CA ASP A 318 -30.66 -2.68 -0.97
C ASP A 318 -31.31 -2.46 -2.37
N HIS A 319 -30.54 -2.48 -3.45
CA HIS A 319 -31.01 -2.24 -4.83
C HIS A 319 -31.26 -3.51 -5.66
N LYS A 320 -31.03 -4.71 -5.10
CA LYS A 320 -31.44 -5.94 -5.78
C LYS A 320 -32.94 -6.18 -5.54
N PRO A 321 -33.77 -6.32 -6.60
CA PRO A 321 -35.16 -6.68 -6.42
C PRO A 321 -35.23 -8.04 -5.74
N GLU A 322 -36.06 -8.08 -4.70
CA GLU A 322 -36.29 -9.19 -3.80
C GLU A 322 -36.66 -10.46 -4.59
N ARG A 323 -35.65 -11.24 -5.01
CA ARG A 323 -35.87 -12.56 -5.60
C ARG A 323 -36.41 -13.45 -4.48
N ARG A 324 -37.74 -13.54 -4.43
CA ARG A 324 -38.57 -14.55 -3.74
C ARG A 324 -37.77 -15.40 -2.76
N ARG A 325 -37.56 -14.87 -1.55
CA ARG A 325 -37.12 -15.69 -0.42
C ARG A 325 -38.17 -16.77 -0.22
N THR A 326 -37.86 -18.01 -0.61
CA THR A 326 -38.62 -19.18 -0.18
C THR A 326 -38.64 -19.16 1.35
N ARG A 327 -39.84 -19.07 1.91
CA ARG A 327 -40.13 -19.09 3.35
C ARG A 327 -39.29 -20.20 4.02
N PRO A 328 -38.38 -19.89 4.96
CA PRO A 328 -37.72 -20.95 5.70
C PRO A 328 -38.76 -21.67 6.58
N LYS A 329 -38.66 -23.00 6.64
CA LYS A 329 -39.51 -23.86 7.48
C LYS A 329 -39.36 -23.42 8.95
N ALA A 330 -40.47 -23.39 9.67
CA ALA A 330 -40.61 -22.81 11.01
C ALA A 330 -39.97 -23.63 12.16
N ALA A 331 -38.98 -24.48 11.88
CA ALA A 331 -38.43 -25.43 12.86
C ALA A 331 -37.02 -25.06 13.42
N ASP A 332 -36.31 -24.08 12.84
CA ASP A 332 -35.00 -23.62 13.38
C ASP A 332 -35.12 -22.26 14.10
N ARG A 333 -36.15 -22.10 14.95
CA ARG A 333 -36.48 -20.82 15.61
C ARG A 333 -35.97 -20.66 17.05
N GLU A 334 -35.07 -21.52 17.49
CA GLU A 334 -34.52 -21.47 18.85
C GLU A 334 -33.00 -21.72 18.87
N ASP A 335 -32.22 -20.77 18.34
CA ASP A 335 -30.95 -20.37 18.96
C ASP A 335 -30.43 -19.06 18.34
N GLY A 336 -30.07 -18.08 19.18
CA GLY A 336 -29.23 -16.94 18.79
C GLY A 336 -29.88 -15.77 18.04
N ARG A 337 -30.94 -15.16 18.57
CA ARG A 337 -31.16 -13.70 18.35
C ARG A 337 -30.25 -12.92 19.31
N GLU A 338 -28.94 -12.99 19.10
CA GLU A 338 -28.06 -11.97 19.64
C GLU A 338 -28.23 -10.73 18.76
N ASP A 339 -28.60 -9.59 19.36
CA ASP A 339 -28.51 -8.27 18.74
C ASP A 339 -27.04 -8.01 18.35
N GLU A 340 -26.59 -8.56 17.22
CA GLU A 340 -25.23 -8.37 16.75
C GLU A 340 -25.04 -6.90 16.39
N VAL A 341 -24.25 -6.20 17.20
CA VAL A 341 -23.80 -4.82 16.93
C VAL A 341 -23.36 -4.73 15.46
N PRO A 342 -23.97 -3.83 14.64
CA PRO A 342 -23.68 -3.74 13.22
C PRO A 342 -22.19 -3.59 12.94
N LEU A 343 -21.69 -4.21 11.86
CA LEU A 343 -20.27 -4.17 11.50
C LEU A 343 -19.72 -2.73 11.39
N GLU A 344 -20.53 -1.80 10.88
CA GLU A 344 -20.14 -0.39 10.81
C GLU A 344 -19.89 0.20 12.20
N THR A 345 -20.77 -0.07 13.17
CA THR A 345 -20.61 0.38 14.55
C THR A 345 -19.32 -0.19 15.15
N ARG A 346 -18.98 -1.45 14.85
CA ARG A 346 -17.70 -2.06 15.29
C ARG A 346 -16.49 -1.34 14.70
N ILE A 347 -16.51 -1.02 13.40
CA ILE A 347 -15.42 -0.31 12.73
C ILE A 347 -15.27 1.12 13.27
N VAL A 348 -16.38 1.84 13.47
CA VAL A 348 -16.37 3.19 14.06
C VAL A 348 -15.84 3.16 15.49
N ALA A 349 -16.29 2.22 16.31
CA ALA A 349 -15.79 2.06 17.68
C ALA A 349 -14.27 1.78 17.69
N HIS A 350 -13.78 0.93 16.79
CA HIS A 350 -12.34 0.68 16.68
C HIS A 350 -11.57 1.92 16.21
N LEU A 351 -12.08 2.68 15.24
CA LEU A 351 -11.47 3.92 14.78
C LEU A 351 -11.36 4.97 15.90
N LEU A 352 -12.44 5.15 16.67
CA LEU A 352 -12.43 6.05 17.83
C LEU A 352 -11.45 5.56 18.89
N ALA A 353 -11.37 4.25 19.15
CA ALA A 353 -10.40 3.70 20.09
C ALA A 353 -8.95 3.94 19.64
N LEU A 354 -8.63 3.77 18.35
CA LEU A 354 -7.31 4.13 17.80
C LEU A 354 -7.00 5.62 18.01
N TYR A 355 -7.98 6.48 17.80
CA TYR A 355 -7.83 7.92 18.00
C TYR A 355 -7.60 8.28 19.47
N THR A 356 -8.39 7.72 20.39
CA THR A 356 -8.23 7.86 21.84
C THR A 356 -6.83 7.45 22.28
N VAL A 357 -6.31 6.31 21.79
CA VAL A 357 -4.94 5.88 22.10
C VAL A 357 -3.90 6.94 21.70
N LEU A 358 -4.02 7.53 20.51
CA LEU A 358 -3.08 8.57 20.08
C LEU A 358 -3.21 9.87 20.90
N LEU A 359 -4.43 10.23 21.30
CA LEU A 359 -4.67 11.39 22.16
C LEU A 359 -4.11 11.17 23.57
N GLU A 360 -4.32 10.00 24.17
CA GLU A 360 -3.77 9.64 25.48
C GLU A 360 -2.24 9.64 25.48
N ILE A 361 -1.61 9.12 24.42
CA ILE A 361 -0.16 9.22 24.22
C ILE A 361 0.25 10.70 24.13
N GLY A 362 -0.45 11.50 23.32
CA GLY A 362 -0.16 12.93 23.18
C GLY A 362 -0.28 13.69 24.49
N MET A 363 -1.33 13.43 25.29
CA MET A 363 -1.53 14.04 26.60
C MET A 363 -0.38 13.72 27.56
N ARG A 364 0.04 12.45 27.65
CA ARG A 364 1.16 12.04 28.51
C ARG A 364 2.46 12.73 28.10
N GLU A 365 2.77 12.73 26.81
CA GLU A 365 4.02 13.31 26.29
C GLU A 365 4.04 14.85 26.41
N ILE A 366 2.90 15.52 26.28
CA ILE A 366 2.77 16.95 26.58
C ILE A 366 2.99 17.22 28.08
N GLN A 367 2.39 16.41 28.95
CA GLN A 367 2.53 16.57 30.40
C GLN A 367 3.99 16.35 30.86
N GLU A 368 4.68 15.37 30.29
CA GLU A 368 6.12 15.16 30.50
C GLU A 368 6.92 16.40 30.07
N GLY A 369 6.64 16.93 28.87
CA GLY A 369 7.30 18.14 28.37
C GLY A 369 7.03 19.40 29.22
N ILE A 370 5.85 19.51 29.85
CA ILE A 370 5.51 20.59 30.81
C ILE A 370 6.28 20.39 32.11
N ASN A 371 6.28 19.18 32.67
CA ASN A 371 6.96 18.88 33.93
C ASN A 371 8.47 19.13 33.83
N GLU A 372 9.10 18.80 32.70
CA GLU A 372 10.50 19.11 32.42
C GLU A 372 10.78 20.61 32.21
N ALA A 373 9.75 21.43 31.96
CA ALA A 373 9.89 22.86 31.72
C ALA A 373 9.90 23.71 32.99
N GLY A 374 9.39 23.18 34.11
CA GLY A 374 9.10 24.00 35.29
C GLY A 374 8.04 25.08 35.01
N GLU A 375 7.68 25.90 36.02
CA GLU A 375 6.74 27.02 35.84
C GLU A 375 7.27 28.00 34.77
N VAL A 376 6.67 27.96 33.58
CA VAL A 376 7.09 28.80 32.46
C VAL A 376 6.62 30.23 32.70
N GLY A 377 7.50 31.11 33.17
CA GLY A 377 7.29 32.56 33.11
C GLY A 377 7.30 33.10 31.67
N GLY A 378 6.41 34.04 31.36
CA GLY A 378 6.28 34.70 30.04
C GLY A 378 4.84 34.74 29.52
N ASP A 379 4.58 35.61 28.54
CA ASP A 379 3.25 35.79 27.91
C ASP A 379 2.76 34.52 27.19
N GLU A 380 1.43 34.39 27.01
CA GLU A 380 0.78 33.19 26.43
C GLU A 380 1.38 32.74 25.10
N GLN A 381 1.73 33.67 24.22
CA GLN A 381 2.33 33.40 22.92
C GLN A 381 3.70 32.71 23.07
N GLN A 382 4.52 33.20 24.00
CA GLN A 382 5.87 32.69 24.24
C GLN A 382 5.85 31.34 24.96
N ARG A 383 4.85 31.12 25.82
CA ARG A 383 4.57 29.79 26.41
C ARG A 383 4.17 28.78 25.34
N SER A 384 3.28 29.16 24.42
CA SER A 384 2.82 28.31 23.31
C SER A 384 3.96 27.90 22.38
N GLU A 385 4.82 28.84 21.98
CA GLU A 385 6.00 28.55 21.14
C GLU A 385 7.00 27.62 21.84
N LYS A 386 7.30 27.88 23.12
CA LYS A 386 8.19 27.02 23.93
C LYS A 386 7.62 25.61 24.09
N LEU A 387 6.30 25.46 24.25
CA LEU A 387 5.63 24.16 24.36
C LEU A 387 5.65 23.42 23.02
N ALA A 388 5.39 24.11 21.91
CA ALA A 388 5.43 23.54 20.57
C ALA A 388 6.84 23.02 20.19
N GLN A 389 7.89 23.71 20.62
CA GLN A 389 9.28 23.26 20.43
C GLN A 389 9.61 21.98 21.22
N ARG A 390 8.94 21.76 22.36
CA ARG A 390 9.16 20.64 23.30
C ARG A 390 8.30 19.41 23.05
N ILE A 391 7.47 19.40 22.01
CA ILE A 391 6.72 18.20 21.58
C ILE A 391 7.70 17.03 21.43
N THR A 392 7.48 15.93 22.14
CA THR A 392 8.42 14.81 22.14
C THR A 392 8.51 14.13 20.77
N GLY A 393 9.59 13.38 20.55
CA GLY A 393 9.74 12.56 19.33
C GLY A 393 8.62 11.53 19.17
N THR A 394 8.07 11.01 20.27
CA THR A 394 6.92 10.09 20.25
C THR A 394 5.69 10.80 19.71
N PHE A 395 5.34 11.97 20.27
CA PHE A 395 4.12 12.68 19.89
C PHE A 395 4.20 13.23 18.46
N ARG A 396 5.36 13.76 18.02
CA ARG A 396 5.55 14.21 16.63
C ARG A 396 5.21 13.13 15.59
N ARG A 397 5.50 11.86 15.89
CA ARG A 397 5.21 10.73 14.99
C ARG A 397 3.73 10.40 14.87
N THR A 398 2.90 10.75 15.86
CA THR A 398 1.45 10.50 15.83
C THR A 398 0.68 11.63 15.13
N LEU A 399 1.25 12.84 15.05
CA LEU A 399 0.59 14.02 14.47
C LEU A 399 0.02 13.80 13.06
N PRO A 400 0.70 13.13 12.11
CA PRO A 400 0.12 12.88 10.79
C PRO A 400 -1.18 12.04 10.86
N ALA A 401 -1.20 11.01 11.71
CA ALA A 401 -2.37 10.17 11.89
C ALA A 401 -3.50 10.93 12.61
N LEU A 402 -3.18 11.73 13.64
CA LEU A 402 -4.14 12.59 14.33
C LEU A 402 -4.79 13.61 13.39
N ARG A 403 -4.02 14.23 12.48
CA ARG A 403 -4.55 15.16 11.47
C ARG A 403 -5.54 14.48 10.52
N ILE A 404 -5.26 13.24 10.12
CA ILE A 404 -6.15 12.45 9.25
C ILE A 404 -7.40 12.05 10.01
N ALA A 405 -7.25 11.56 11.25
CA ALA A 405 -8.34 11.15 12.12
C ALA A 405 -9.32 12.32 12.36
N ASN A 406 -8.81 13.50 12.76
CA ASN A 406 -9.64 14.68 13.01
C ASN A 406 -10.42 15.12 11.76
N LYS A 407 -9.78 15.13 10.58
CA LYS A 407 -10.49 15.39 9.32
C LYS A 407 -11.56 14.34 9.03
N ALA A 408 -11.29 13.07 9.33
CA ALA A 408 -12.24 11.99 9.12
C ALA A 408 -13.43 12.04 10.09
N GLU A 409 -13.21 12.38 11.36
CA GLU A 409 -14.26 12.56 12.37
C GLU A 409 -15.27 13.62 11.96
N CYS A 410 -14.79 14.79 11.50
CA CYS A 410 -15.67 15.83 10.96
C CYS A 410 -16.59 15.29 9.86
N ILE A 411 -16.11 14.36 9.03
CA ILE A 411 -16.89 13.78 7.94
C ILE A 411 -17.83 12.68 8.43
N ILE A 412 -17.40 11.85 9.38
CA ILE A 412 -18.23 10.79 9.99
C ILE A 412 -19.42 11.41 10.72
N VAL A 413 -19.21 12.53 11.42
CA VAL A 413 -20.25 13.27 12.15
C VAL A 413 -21.13 14.09 11.20
N ALA A 414 -20.55 14.76 10.19
CA ALA A 414 -21.31 15.59 9.25
C ALA A 414 -22.16 14.77 8.26
N TYR A 415 -21.78 13.52 7.99
CA TYR A 415 -22.48 12.62 7.07
C TYR A 415 -22.94 11.35 7.81
N PRO A 416 -23.99 11.45 8.65
CA PRO A 416 -24.69 10.27 9.14
C PRO A 416 -25.26 9.50 7.93
N PRO A 417 -25.50 8.18 8.04
CA PRO A 417 -25.97 7.35 6.94
C PRO A 417 -27.40 7.76 6.53
N LYS A 418 -27.53 8.82 5.74
CA LYS A 418 -28.77 9.19 5.06
C LYS A 418 -28.68 8.71 3.61
N ARG A 419 -29.69 7.94 3.20
CA ARG A 419 -29.91 7.52 1.81
C ARG A 419 -29.87 8.76 0.91
N GLY A 420 -28.99 8.75 -0.10
CA GLY A 420 -28.93 9.78 -1.14
C GLY A 420 -28.18 11.07 -0.81
N ALA A 421 -27.32 11.11 0.22
CA ALA A 421 -26.44 12.25 0.44
C ALA A 421 -25.38 12.37 -0.68
N PRO A 422 -25.02 13.60 -1.11
CA PRO A 422 -24.05 13.80 -2.19
C PRO A 422 -22.68 13.21 -1.82
N GLU A 423 -21.95 12.70 -2.84
CA GLU A 423 -20.63 12.08 -2.68
C GLU A 423 -19.74 12.88 -1.70
N PRO A 424 -19.24 12.28 -0.61
CA PRO A 424 -18.36 12.97 0.30
C PRO A 424 -16.96 13.09 -0.33
N ARG A 425 -16.79 14.15 -1.12
CA ARG A 425 -15.54 14.56 -1.81
C ARG A 425 -14.31 14.61 -0.88
N LEU A 426 -14.51 14.69 0.44
CA LEU A 426 -13.49 14.83 1.47
C LEU A 426 -12.93 13.51 2.03
N VAL A 427 -13.69 12.40 2.02
CA VAL A 427 -13.15 11.07 2.45
C VAL A 427 -12.07 10.62 1.47
N LEU A 428 -12.35 10.83 0.19
CA LEU A 428 -11.42 10.66 -0.92
C LEU A 428 -10.14 11.47 -0.74
N ALA A 429 -10.26 12.74 -0.36
CA ALA A 429 -9.08 13.61 -0.20
C ALA A 429 -8.16 13.12 0.92
N CYS A 430 -8.68 12.64 2.05
CA CYS A 430 -7.85 12.14 3.16
C CYS A 430 -7.19 10.79 2.86
N LEU A 431 -7.86 9.91 2.11
CA LEU A 431 -7.34 8.59 1.75
C LEU A 431 -6.35 8.64 0.57
N VAL A 432 -6.48 9.66 -0.28
CA VAL A 432 -5.60 9.91 -1.45
C VAL A 432 -4.39 10.79 -1.10
N ALA A 433 -4.50 11.71 -0.13
CA ALA A 433 -3.44 12.69 0.17
C ALA A 433 -2.29 12.17 1.06
N VAL A 434 -2.27 10.89 1.43
CA VAL A 434 -1.09 10.29 2.09
C VAL A 434 -0.06 9.96 1.01
N ARG A 435 0.69 10.99 0.59
CA ARG A 435 1.89 10.88 -0.26
C ARG A 435 3.04 10.21 0.48
#